data_AF-A0A3R7BF96-F1
#
_entry.id   AF-A0A3R7BF96-F1
#
_cell.length_a   1.000
_cell.length_b   1.000
_cell.length_c   1.000
_cell.angle_alpha   90.00
_cell.angle_beta   90.00
_cell.angle_gamma   90.00
#
_symmetry.space_group_name_H-M   'P 1'
#
loop_
_entity.id
_entity.type
_entity.pdbx_description
1 polymer ?
#
loop_
_entity_poly.entity_id
_entity_poly.type
_entity_poly.pdbx_seq_one_letter_code
_entity_poly.pdbx_strand_id
1 'polypeptide(L)'
;MVRLKCLQVNNGRDFAIEINNTDYVQTLKELLVQQMEYTVHPDDLKLILAKNDDDNWLQQNSGVVEALKRGVATNVVKKVLAKPQMIGSYEIRALGVPTEGSRGNIHVLVVVPPKEWGDVRPSKAREGEVQSTAELSQLLQLYGGFPSSLFVRQEVKMVWGILCNNYIGSSPPNNAYVLVGSPGVGKSALLVLFCCYLAIHHDYNIYLARSLKHAGRTSSPHVLLCFRGKEVTAYPDCRPHHMEALWATFRTEHAHNLKFLIVGDGYRQANFESGQLDFFNTCNLLSTSAQYRLTEDSNHKLLGVPAWSFQSIQAMARAFGTLEVDELYAYSGGSVRAFTRDPFDLKMRTILQCNSVTAHTSVALRECISGLLDQGIDTMRRLFICNVNREESYVNPNRWLYCVDSTIVLKELAAKATLESFVMALRFAENSKNGSMHRQVFEALVHKLAYMGRLELNITEQHLRLWGKLETSRLQLQLFVQPLHENNSF
;
A
#
# COMPACT_ATOMS: atom_id res chain seq x y z
N MET A 1 -24.46 2.56 -43.93
CA MET A 1 -23.93 2.53 -42.55
C MET A 1 -24.28 1.21 -41.87
N VAL A 2 -23.39 0.72 -41.03
CA VAL A 2 -23.55 -0.48 -40.20
C VAL A 2 -23.33 -0.07 -38.75
N ARG A 3 -24.12 -0.64 -37.84
CA ARG A 3 -24.01 -0.39 -36.41
C ARG A 3 -23.28 -1.55 -35.73
N LEU A 4 -22.03 -1.32 -35.36
CA LEU A 4 -21.20 -2.29 -34.66
C LEU A 4 -21.43 -2.17 -33.15
N LYS A 5 -21.76 -3.28 -32.49
CA LYS A 5 -21.65 -3.37 -31.02
C LYS A 5 -20.25 -3.81 -30.63
N CYS A 6 -19.58 -2.99 -29.85
CA CYS A 6 -18.23 -3.19 -29.37
C CYS A 6 -18.26 -3.50 -27.87
N LEU A 7 -17.36 -4.38 -27.41
CA LEU A 7 -17.14 -4.66 -26.00
C LEU A 7 -15.67 -4.40 -25.66
N GLN A 8 -15.42 -3.51 -24.70
CA GLN A 8 -14.09 -3.35 -24.12
C GLN A 8 -13.79 -4.50 -23.16
N VAL A 9 -12.75 -5.25 -23.48
CA VAL A 9 -12.29 -6.38 -22.65
C VAL A 9 -11.74 -5.83 -21.32
N ASN A 10 -12.02 -6.51 -20.21
CA ASN A 10 -11.58 -6.18 -18.83
C ASN A 10 -12.19 -4.91 -18.19
N ASN A 11 -12.91 -4.07 -18.92
CA ASN A 11 -13.53 -2.85 -18.39
C ASN A 11 -15.07 -2.88 -18.38
N GLY A 12 -15.66 -3.93 -18.95
CA GLY A 12 -17.10 -4.14 -18.91
C GLY A 12 -17.96 -3.22 -19.79
N ARG A 13 -17.38 -2.17 -20.39
CA ARG A 13 -18.09 -1.20 -21.25
C ARG A 13 -18.46 -1.82 -22.59
N ASP A 14 -19.75 -1.88 -22.88
CA ASP A 14 -20.28 -2.12 -24.22
C ASP A 14 -20.90 -0.85 -24.80
N PHE A 15 -20.71 -0.63 -26.10
CA PHE A 15 -21.18 0.57 -26.78
C PHE A 15 -21.39 0.27 -28.27
N ALA A 16 -22.02 1.21 -28.98
CA ALA A 16 -22.25 1.09 -30.42
C ALA A 16 -21.45 2.15 -31.19
N ILE A 17 -20.92 1.75 -32.34
CA ILE A 17 -20.29 2.63 -33.33
C ILE A 17 -21.05 2.50 -34.65
N GLU A 18 -21.35 3.63 -35.28
CA GLU A 18 -21.89 3.68 -36.63
C GLU A 18 -20.74 3.99 -37.61
N ILE A 19 -20.60 3.16 -38.63
CA ILE A 19 -19.51 3.25 -39.61
C ILE A 19 -20.02 2.82 -40.99
N ASN A 20 -19.45 3.31 -42.09
CA ASN A 20 -19.83 2.80 -43.41
C ASN A 20 -19.23 1.42 -43.64
N ASN A 21 -19.96 0.57 -44.34
CA ASN A 21 -19.49 -0.78 -44.67
C ASN A 21 -18.32 -0.78 -45.66
N THR A 22 -18.13 0.31 -46.40
CA THR A 22 -16.99 0.57 -47.29
C THR A 22 -15.78 1.18 -46.57
N ASP A 23 -15.93 1.60 -45.32
CA ASP A 23 -14.80 2.13 -44.54
C ASP A 23 -13.88 0.99 -44.12
N TYR A 24 -12.65 1.33 -43.74
CA TYR A 24 -11.64 0.38 -43.32
C TYR A 24 -11.67 0.17 -41.80
N VAL A 25 -11.13 -0.97 -41.35
CA VAL A 25 -10.90 -1.25 -39.93
C VAL A 25 -10.06 -0.16 -39.26
N GLN A 26 -9.15 0.50 -40.00
CA GLN A 26 -8.41 1.64 -39.47
C GLN A 26 -9.32 2.80 -39.06
N THR A 27 -10.32 3.13 -39.87
CA THR A 27 -11.32 4.16 -39.54
C THR A 27 -12.12 3.77 -38.29
N LEU A 28 -12.41 2.48 -38.10
CA LEU A 28 -13.03 1.98 -36.87
C LEU A 28 -12.13 2.19 -35.65
N LYS A 29 -10.82 1.95 -35.76
CA LYS A 29 -9.86 2.20 -34.67
C LYS A 29 -9.81 3.68 -34.29
N GLU A 30 -9.79 4.58 -35.28
CA GLU A 30 -9.80 6.04 -35.06
C GLU A 30 -11.08 6.49 -34.34
N LEU A 31 -12.24 6.04 -34.80
CA LEU A 31 -13.54 6.33 -34.17
C LEU A 31 -13.59 5.79 -32.72
N LEU A 32 -13.04 4.61 -32.47
CA LEU A 32 -12.95 4.03 -31.13
C LEU A 32 -12.12 4.90 -30.19
N VAL A 33 -10.94 5.36 -30.64
CA VAL A 33 -10.08 6.24 -29.85
C VAL A 33 -10.78 7.55 -29.52
N GLN A 34 -11.44 8.16 -30.51
CA GLN A 34 -12.15 9.42 -30.34
C GLN A 34 -13.37 9.29 -29.41
N GLN A 35 -14.25 8.30 -29.65
CA GLN A 35 -15.49 8.14 -28.90
C GLN A 35 -15.25 7.73 -27.44
N MET A 36 -14.16 7.02 -27.17
CA MET A 36 -13.84 6.53 -25.84
C MET A 36 -12.81 7.40 -25.11
N GLU A 37 -12.35 8.48 -25.75
CA GLU A 37 -11.29 9.37 -25.25
C GLU A 37 -10.04 8.59 -24.82
N TYR A 38 -9.69 7.56 -25.59
CA TYR A 38 -8.47 6.80 -25.31
C TYR A 38 -7.23 7.65 -25.60
N THR A 39 -6.19 7.51 -24.78
CA THR A 39 -4.90 8.19 -25.04
C THR A 39 -3.90 7.32 -25.82
N VAL A 40 -4.33 6.13 -26.28
CA VAL A 40 -3.49 5.21 -27.06
C VAL A 40 -3.59 5.52 -28.55
N HIS A 41 -2.55 5.22 -29.31
CA HIS A 41 -2.61 5.37 -30.77
C HIS A 41 -3.61 4.36 -31.36
N PRO A 42 -4.39 4.70 -32.41
CA PRO A 42 -5.35 3.78 -33.02
C PRO A 42 -4.75 2.43 -33.39
N ASP A 43 -3.49 2.41 -33.86
CA ASP A 43 -2.79 1.18 -34.26
C ASP A 43 -2.58 0.21 -33.11
N ASP A 44 -2.42 0.72 -31.88
CA ASP A 44 -2.18 -0.08 -30.68
C ASP A 44 -3.44 -0.82 -30.21
N LEU A 45 -4.63 -0.43 -30.68
CA LEU A 45 -5.87 -1.16 -30.40
C LEU A 45 -5.87 -2.51 -31.11
N LYS A 46 -5.99 -3.58 -30.33
CA LYS A 46 -6.24 -4.92 -30.89
C LYS A 46 -7.75 -5.14 -30.97
N LEU A 47 -8.27 -5.19 -32.18
CA LEU A 47 -9.67 -5.49 -32.46
C LEU A 47 -9.81 -6.96 -32.87
N ILE A 48 -10.79 -7.67 -32.30
CA ILE A 48 -11.04 -9.08 -32.58
C ILE A 48 -12.52 -9.27 -32.89
N LEU A 49 -12.84 -10.08 -33.90
CA LEU A 49 -14.24 -10.46 -34.15
C LEU A 49 -14.77 -11.29 -32.99
N ALA A 50 -15.89 -10.85 -32.43
CA ALA A 50 -16.53 -11.46 -31.27
C ALA A 50 -17.35 -12.69 -31.65
N LYS A 51 -16.68 -13.71 -32.22
CA LYS A 51 -17.29 -14.99 -32.59
C LYS A 51 -16.78 -16.12 -31.69
N ASN A 52 -17.60 -17.13 -31.45
CA ASN A 52 -17.19 -18.38 -30.78
C ASN A 52 -16.50 -19.35 -31.76
N ASP A 53 -16.20 -20.58 -31.32
CA ASP A 53 -15.54 -21.60 -32.16
C ASP A 53 -16.45 -22.07 -33.32
N ASP A 54 -17.77 -21.96 -33.16
CA ASP A 54 -18.78 -22.33 -34.16
C ASP A 54 -19.11 -21.20 -35.15
N ASP A 55 -18.26 -20.17 -35.22
CA ASP A 55 -18.44 -18.95 -36.02
C ASP A 55 -19.71 -18.13 -35.70
N ASN A 56 -20.33 -18.37 -34.55
CA ASN A 56 -21.49 -17.63 -34.05
C ASN A 56 -21.08 -16.40 -33.24
N TRP A 57 -21.82 -15.30 -33.39
CA TRP A 57 -21.58 -14.07 -32.61
C TRP A 57 -21.82 -14.28 -31.11
N LEU A 58 -20.96 -13.68 -30.28
CA LEU A 58 -21.11 -13.71 -28.84
C LEU A 58 -22.35 -12.91 -28.40
N GLN A 59 -23.18 -13.53 -27.57
CA GLN A 59 -24.36 -12.90 -27.00
C GLN A 59 -24.00 -12.05 -25.78
N GLN A 60 -24.56 -10.85 -25.68
CA GLN A 60 -24.33 -9.88 -24.60
C GLN A 60 -24.61 -10.46 -23.20
N ASN A 61 -25.57 -11.39 -23.10
CA ASN A 61 -25.96 -12.05 -21.86
C ASN A 61 -25.29 -13.42 -21.66
N SER A 62 -24.32 -13.78 -22.51
CA SER A 62 -23.60 -15.05 -22.35
C SER A 62 -22.59 -14.99 -21.20
N GLY A 63 -22.36 -16.15 -20.56
CA GLY A 63 -21.32 -16.28 -19.54
C GLY A 63 -19.92 -15.94 -20.06
N VAL A 64 -19.66 -16.11 -21.36
CA VAL A 64 -18.39 -15.73 -22.01
C VAL A 64 -18.22 -14.22 -22.04
N VAL A 65 -19.27 -13.48 -22.42
CA VAL A 65 -19.24 -12.01 -22.40
C VAL A 65 -19.11 -11.48 -20.98
N GLU A 66 -19.83 -12.05 -20.01
CA GLU A 66 -19.64 -11.68 -18.60
C GLU A 66 -18.22 -11.97 -18.10
N ALA A 67 -17.61 -13.08 -18.53
CA ALA A 67 -16.21 -13.37 -18.24
C ALA A 67 -15.25 -12.36 -18.90
N LEU A 68 -15.48 -11.98 -20.16
CA LEU A 68 -14.70 -10.95 -20.88
C LEU A 68 -14.81 -9.57 -20.23
N LYS A 69 -16.01 -9.19 -19.77
CA LYS A 69 -16.24 -7.93 -19.05
C LYS A 69 -15.45 -7.86 -17.75
N ARG A 70 -15.42 -8.98 -17.01
CA ARG A 70 -14.78 -9.10 -15.69
C ARG A 70 -13.30 -9.49 -15.75
N GLY A 71 -12.76 -9.77 -16.94
CA GLY A 71 -11.38 -10.24 -17.12
C GLY A 71 -11.11 -11.64 -16.56
N VAL A 72 -12.12 -12.50 -16.52
CA VAL A 72 -11.99 -13.89 -16.04
C VAL A 72 -11.42 -14.77 -17.17
N ALA A 73 -10.21 -15.26 -16.96
CA ALA A 73 -9.49 -16.08 -17.94
C ALA A 73 -9.98 -17.55 -17.97
N THR A 74 -11.14 -17.80 -18.56
CA THR A 74 -11.61 -19.16 -18.87
C THR A 74 -10.97 -19.70 -20.15
N ASN A 75 -10.96 -21.03 -20.35
CA ASN A 75 -10.45 -21.65 -21.58
C ASN A 75 -11.13 -21.08 -22.84
N VAL A 76 -12.43 -20.80 -22.76
CA VAL A 76 -13.21 -20.21 -23.87
C VAL A 76 -12.77 -18.77 -24.13
N VAL A 77 -12.57 -17.96 -23.08
CA VAL A 77 -12.09 -16.57 -23.21
C VAL A 77 -10.69 -16.53 -23.82
N LYS A 78 -9.77 -17.40 -23.37
CA LYS A 78 -8.41 -17.50 -23.93
C LYS A 78 -8.44 -17.79 -25.43
N LYS A 79 -9.27 -18.74 -25.85
CA LYS A 79 -9.46 -19.06 -27.28
C LYS A 79 -9.99 -17.88 -28.09
N VAL A 80 -11.01 -17.20 -27.57
CA VAL A 80 -11.60 -16.02 -28.24
C VAL A 80 -10.58 -14.90 -28.39
N LEU A 81 -9.77 -14.61 -27.37
CA LEU A 81 -8.75 -13.56 -27.41
C LEU A 81 -7.48 -13.93 -28.20
N ALA A 82 -7.24 -15.24 -28.41
CA ALA A 82 -6.17 -15.76 -29.25
C ALA A 82 -6.49 -15.68 -30.75
N LYS A 83 -7.73 -15.34 -31.13
CA LYS A 83 -8.11 -15.17 -32.54
C LYS A 83 -7.29 -14.06 -33.21
N PRO A 84 -7.08 -14.14 -34.54
CA PRO A 84 -6.39 -13.11 -35.29
C PRO A 84 -7.04 -11.75 -35.08
N GLN A 85 -6.19 -10.72 -34.94
CA GLN A 85 -6.67 -9.35 -34.90
C GLN A 85 -7.19 -8.94 -36.29
N MET A 86 -8.17 -8.02 -36.29
CA MET A 86 -8.69 -7.41 -37.50
C MET A 86 -7.60 -6.57 -38.17
N ILE A 87 -7.41 -6.77 -39.47
CA ILE A 87 -6.37 -6.10 -40.26
C ILE A 87 -6.88 -4.71 -40.64
N GLY A 88 -6.08 -3.66 -40.37
CA GLY A 88 -6.46 -2.26 -40.57
C GLY A 88 -6.90 -1.92 -42.00
N SER A 89 -6.32 -2.57 -43.01
CA SER A 89 -6.63 -2.38 -44.42
C SER A 89 -7.85 -3.14 -44.93
N TYR A 90 -8.55 -3.89 -44.10
CA TYR A 90 -9.77 -4.60 -44.50
C TYR A 90 -10.98 -3.68 -44.40
N GLU A 91 -11.88 -3.76 -45.38
CA GLU A 91 -13.15 -3.05 -45.34
C GLU A 91 -14.10 -3.71 -44.33
N ILE A 92 -14.96 -2.93 -43.68
CA ILE A 92 -15.93 -3.44 -42.69
C ILE A 92 -16.87 -4.49 -43.31
N ARG A 93 -17.27 -4.35 -44.58
CA ARG A 93 -18.09 -5.35 -45.27
C ARG A 93 -17.43 -6.73 -45.40
N ALA A 94 -16.10 -6.79 -45.45
CA ALA A 94 -15.36 -8.04 -45.54
C ALA A 94 -15.41 -8.87 -44.24
N LEU A 95 -15.81 -8.25 -43.13
CA LEU A 95 -15.90 -8.89 -41.81
C LEU A 95 -17.18 -9.72 -41.62
N GLY A 96 -18.13 -9.66 -42.56
CA GLY A 96 -19.38 -10.42 -42.50
C GLY A 96 -20.32 -10.02 -41.37
N VAL A 97 -20.27 -8.75 -40.93
CA VAL A 97 -21.16 -8.23 -39.89
C VAL A 97 -22.60 -8.13 -40.45
N PRO A 98 -23.62 -8.66 -39.75
CA PRO A 98 -25.00 -8.55 -40.19
C PRO A 98 -25.46 -7.09 -40.30
N THR A 99 -26.09 -6.73 -41.41
CA THR A 99 -26.64 -5.38 -41.65
C THR A 99 -27.99 -5.14 -40.97
N GLU A 100 -28.74 -6.20 -40.65
CA GLU A 100 -30.03 -6.14 -39.95
C GLU A 100 -30.17 -7.28 -38.93
N GLY A 101 -30.80 -7.00 -37.77
CA GLY A 101 -31.43 -8.05 -36.95
C GLY A 101 -30.67 -8.65 -35.76
N SER A 102 -29.45 -8.24 -35.41
CA SER A 102 -28.67 -8.85 -34.32
C SER A 102 -28.85 -8.18 -32.95
N ARG A 103 -30.09 -8.10 -32.43
CA ARG A 103 -30.33 -7.59 -31.06
C ARG A 103 -29.61 -8.47 -30.04
N GLY A 104 -28.56 -7.92 -29.42
CA GLY A 104 -27.83 -8.58 -28.33
C GLY A 104 -26.48 -9.18 -28.74
N ASN A 105 -26.08 -9.12 -30.01
CA ASN A 105 -24.76 -9.61 -30.42
C ASN A 105 -23.68 -8.58 -30.13
N ILE A 106 -22.54 -9.04 -29.61
CA ILE A 106 -21.28 -8.31 -29.64
C ILE A 106 -20.60 -8.65 -30.96
N HIS A 107 -20.11 -7.64 -31.69
CA HIS A 107 -19.48 -7.81 -32.99
C HIS A 107 -17.96 -7.67 -32.89
N VAL A 108 -17.48 -6.74 -32.07
CA VAL A 108 -16.04 -6.45 -31.94
C VAL A 108 -15.64 -6.47 -30.48
N LEU A 109 -14.59 -7.22 -30.16
CA LEU A 109 -13.86 -7.11 -28.90
C LEU A 109 -12.75 -6.08 -29.07
N VAL A 110 -12.76 -5.08 -28.20
CA VAL A 110 -11.77 -4.00 -28.17
C VAL A 110 -10.80 -4.31 -27.03
N VAL A 111 -9.62 -4.78 -27.38
CA VAL A 111 -8.51 -4.97 -26.44
C VAL A 111 -7.67 -3.72 -26.47
N VAL A 112 -7.85 -2.88 -25.46
CA VAL A 112 -7.02 -1.70 -25.25
C VAL A 112 -5.76 -2.16 -24.54
N PRO A 113 -4.56 -1.93 -25.10
CA PRO A 113 -3.34 -2.23 -24.39
C PRO A 113 -3.33 -1.41 -23.09
N PRO A 114 -2.82 -1.97 -21.98
CA PRO A 114 -2.56 -1.15 -20.81
C PRO A 114 -1.70 0.02 -21.28
N LYS A 115 -2.08 1.26 -20.93
CA LYS A 115 -1.25 2.43 -21.20
C LYS A 115 0.17 2.13 -20.74
N GLU A 116 1.16 2.55 -21.52
CA GLU A 116 2.52 2.56 -21.02
C GLU A 116 2.52 3.36 -19.72
N TRP A 117 2.77 2.63 -18.63
CA TRP A 117 2.90 3.19 -17.30
C TRP A 117 3.92 4.34 -17.36
N GLY A 118 3.51 5.55 -17.00
CA GLY A 118 4.48 6.64 -16.77
C GLY A 118 5.41 6.21 -15.65
N ASP A 119 6.72 6.06 -15.93
CA ASP A 119 7.76 5.44 -15.09
C ASP A 119 7.79 5.94 -13.62
N VAL A 120 6.85 5.52 -12.76
CA VAL A 120 6.87 5.78 -11.31
C VAL A 120 7.99 4.95 -10.69
N ARG A 121 9.20 5.51 -10.69
CA ARG A 121 10.36 5.00 -9.95
C ARG A 121 10.67 5.96 -8.81
N PRO A 122 10.27 5.63 -7.57
CA PRO A 122 10.56 6.48 -6.42
C PRO A 122 12.04 6.82 -6.29
N SER A 123 12.95 5.90 -6.64
CA SER A 123 14.40 6.14 -6.60
C SER A 123 14.87 7.27 -7.52
N LYS A 124 14.20 7.50 -8.66
CA LYS A 124 14.54 8.59 -9.61
C LYS A 124 13.86 9.92 -9.29
N ALA A 125 12.75 9.89 -8.56
CA ALA A 125 12.00 11.08 -8.19
C ALA A 125 12.73 11.93 -7.14
N ARG A 126 12.44 13.23 -7.10
CA ARG A 126 12.98 14.11 -6.05
C ARG A 126 12.25 13.84 -4.73
N GLU A 127 12.97 13.95 -3.62
CA GLU A 127 12.32 13.93 -2.32
C GLU A 127 11.36 15.13 -2.21
N GLY A 128 10.15 14.89 -1.71
CA GLY A 128 9.07 15.88 -1.66
C GLY A 128 8.19 15.95 -2.91
N GLU A 129 8.53 15.21 -3.96
CA GLU A 129 7.74 15.15 -5.19
C GLU A 129 6.46 14.31 -5.01
N VAL A 130 5.36 14.72 -5.65
CA VAL A 130 4.14 13.93 -5.77
C VAL A 130 4.08 13.34 -7.16
N GLN A 131 4.09 12.02 -7.25
CA GLN A 131 3.92 11.30 -8.51
C GLN A 131 2.46 10.88 -8.68
N SER A 132 1.91 11.07 -9.87
CA SER A 132 0.57 10.59 -10.20
C SER A 132 0.57 9.06 -10.31
N THR A 133 -0.39 8.42 -9.65
CA THR A 133 -0.67 6.98 -9.75
C THR A 133 -2.16 6.74 -10.01
N ALA A 134 -2.83 7.71 -10.64
CA ALA A 134 -4.27 7.71 -10.88
C ALA A 134 -4.73 6.51 -11.72
N GLU A 135 -3.95 6.12 -12.73
CA GLU A 135 -4.27 4.98 -13.59
C GLU A 135 -4.21 3.66 -12.81
N LEU A 136 -3.18 3.47 -11.99
CA LEU A 136 -3.09 2.28 -11.12
C LEU A 136 -4.21 2.28 -10.06
N SER A 137 -4.53 3.45 -9.51
CA SER A 137 -5.67 3.62 -8.59
C SER A 137 -6.99 3.20 -9.21
N GLN A 138 -7.23 3.56 -10.48
CA GLN A 138 -8.43 3.17 -11.21
C GLN A 138 -8.45 1.66 -11.49
N LEU A 139 -7.34 1.10 -11.98
CA LEU A 139 -7.22 -0.32 -12.30
C LEU A 139 -7.40 -1.21 -11.06
N LEU A 140 -6.86 -0.79 -9.92
CA LEU A 140 -6.90 -1.56 -8.67
C LEU A 140 -8.10 -1.24 -7.77
N GLN A 141 -9.04 -0.42 -8.21
CA GLN A 141 -10.18 0.02 -7.39
C GLN A 141 -10.96 -1.17 -6.79
N LEU A 142 -11.19 -2.22 -7.58
CA LEU A 142 -11.88 -3.44 -7.13
C LEU A 142 -10.94 -4.51 -6.52
N TYR A 143 -9.64 -4.25 -6.50
CA TYR A 143 -8.60 -5.22 -6.13
C TYR A 143 -7.80 -4.75 -4.89
N GLY A 144 -8.50 -4.13 -3.94
CA GLY A 144 -7.94 -3.60 -2.70
C GLY A 144 -7.42 -2.16 -2.78
N GLY A 145 -7.66 -1.49 -3.91
CA GLY A 145 -7.31 -0.09 -4.13
C GLY A 145 -5.80 0.15 -4.22
N PHE A 146 -5.49 1.35 -4.68
CA PHE A 146 -4.16 1.94 -4.71
C PHE A 146 -4.33 3.47 -4.60
N PRO A 147 -3.45 4.23 -3.91
CA PRO A 147 -3.59 5.67 -3.85
C PRO A 147 -3.45 6.30 -5.25
N SER A 148 -4.22 7.35 -5.55
CA SER A 148 -4.14 8.07 -6.82
C SER A 148 -2.90 8.95 -6.97
N SER A 149 -2.15 9.15 -5.89
CA SER A 149 -0.88 9.85 -5.91
C SER A 149 0.08 9.28 -4.86
N LEU A 150 1.37 9.32 -5.15
CA LEU A 150 2.45 8.87 -4.28
C LEU A 150 3.36 10.06 -3.92
N PHE A 151 3.41 10.40 -2.63
CA PHE A 151 4.40 11.35 -2.13
C PHE A 151 5.74 10.64 -1.89
N VAL A 152 6.79 11.13 -2.54
CA VAL A 152 8.13 10.52 -2.51
C VAL A 152 8.91 11.09 -1.32
N ARG A 153 9.18 10.23 -0.34
CA ARG A 153 10.07 10.52 0.78
C ARG A 153 11.34 9.68 0.71
N GLN A 154 12.40 10.14 1.36
CA GLN A 154 13.69 9.46 1.35
C GLN A 154 13.60 7.97 1.73
N GLU A 155 12.74 7.62 2.67
CA GLU A 155 12.57 6.24 3.13
C GLU A 155 11.96 5.33 2.08
N VAL A 156 11.04 5.85 1.26
CA VAL A 156 10.49 5.10 0.13
C VAL A 156 11.59 4.87 -0.91
N LYS A 157 12.44 5.87 -1.16
CA LYS A 157 13.58 5.75 -2.09
C LYS A 157 14.58 4.70 -1.63
N MET A 158 14.92 4.68 -0.35
CA MET A 158 15.86 3.72 0.24
C MET A 158 15.31 2.29 0.17
N VAL A 159 14.07 2.07 0.63
CA VAL A 159 13.44 0.74 0.58
C VAL A 159 13.32 0.26 -0.87
N TRP A 160 12.92 1.14 -1.79
CA TRP A 160 12.89 0.81 -3.22
C TRP A 160 14.26 0.41 -3.77
N GLY A 161 15.32 1.14 -3.42
CA GLY A 161 16.69 0.83 -3.83
C GLY A 161 17.16 -0.54 -3.34
N ILE A 162 16.91 -0.87 -2.06
CA ILE A 162 17.23 -2.18 -1.47
C ILE A 162 16.51 -3.30 -2.22
N LEU A 163 15.22 -3.12 -2.52
CA LEU A 163 14.45 -4.09 -3.30
C LEU A 163 15.00 -4.22 -4.73
N CYS A 164 15.24 -3.12 -5.44
CA CYS A 164 15.83 -3.15 -6.78
C CYS A 164 17.16 -3.94 -6.80
N ASN A 165 18.07 -3.67 -5.86
CA ASN A 165 19.36 -4.34 -5.76
C ASN A 165 19.20 -5.85 -5.55
N ASN A 166 18.18 -6.29 -4.82
CA ASN A 166 17.94 -7.71 -4.54
C ASN A 166 17.26 -8.46 -5.70
N TYR A 167 16.33 -7.84 -6.41
CA TYR A 167 15.45 -8.52 -7.39
C TYR A 167 15.82 -8.28 -8.86
N ILE A 168 16.65 -7.28 -9.20
CA ILE A 168 16.95 -6.96 -10.61
C ILE A 168 18.31 -7.52 -11.05
N GLY A 169 19.28 -7.60 -10.13
CA GLY A 169 20.66 -8.03 -10.45
C GLY A 169 20.93 -9.53 -10.29
N SER A 170 20.02 -10.29 -9.68
CA SER A 170 20.21 -11.72 -9.40
C SER A 170 18.89 -12.47 -9.58
N SER A 171 18.89 -13.50 -10.43
CA SER A 171 17.75 -14.40 -10.62
C SER A 171 18.20 -15.84 -10.34
N PRO A 172 17.70 -16.50 -9.28
CA PRO A 172 16.68 -16.04 -8.34
C PRO A 172 17.17 -14.91 -7.42
N PRO A 173 16.27 -14.13 -6.79
CA PRO A 173 16.64 -13.10 -5.83
C PRO A 173 17.41 -13.68 -4.65
N ASN A 174 18.42 -12.94 -4.17
CA ASN A 174 19.34 -13.43 -3.13
C ASN A 174 18.67 -13.65 -1.78
N ASN A 175 17.62 -12.88 -1.47
CA ASN A 175 16.92 -12.97 -0.18
C ASN A 175 15.41 -12.84 -0.40
N ALA A 176 14.65 -13.57 0.44
CA ALA A 176 13.25 -13.28 0.66
C ALA A 176 13.12 -12.13 1.68
N TYR A 177 12.32 -11.11 1.39
CA TYR A 177 12.16 -9.95 2.26
C TYR A 177 10.77 -9.86 2.89
N VAL A 178 10.72 -9.42 4.15
CA VAL A 178 9.49 -9.04 4.85
C VAL A 178 9.53 -7.56 5.15
N LEU A 179 8.67 -6.79 4.49
CA LEU A 179 8.41 -5.39 4.81
C LEU A 179 7.66 -5.31 6.14
N VAL A 180 8.35 -4.82 7.17
CA VAL A 180 7.82 -4.63 8.51
C VAL A 180 7.69 -3.15 8.82
N GLY A 181 6.64 -2.79 9.55
CA GLY A 181 6.41 -1.41 9.96
C GLY A 181 4.98 -1.19 10.39
N SER A 182 4.72 -0.05 11.02
CA SER A 182 3.40 0.20 11.61
C SER A 182 2.29 0.33 10.57
N PRO A 183 1.02 0.16 10.97
CA PRO A 183 -0.12 0.40 10.08
C PRO A 183 -0.09 1.82 9.49
N GLY A 184 -0.35 1.95 8.19
CA GLY A 184 -0.50 3.25 7.53
C GLY A 184 0.77 3.94 7.04
N VAL A 185 1.94 3.28 7.12
CA VAL A 185 3.22 3.87 6.67
C VAL A 185 3.50 3.76 5.16
N GLY A 186 2.64 3.04 4.41
CA GLY A 186 2.74 2.93 2.94
C GLY A 186 3.30 1.60 2.38
N LYS A 187 3.50 0.58 3.23
CA LYS A 187 4.07 -0.72 2.80
C LYS A 187 3.34 -1.37 1.63
N SER A 188 2.01 -1.50 1.71
CA SER A 188 1.19 -2.13 0.68
C SER A 188 1.27 -1.36 -0.65
N ALA A 189 1.25 -0.02 -0.60
CA ALA A 189 1.41 0.80 -1.79
C ALA A 189 2.79 0.60 -2.42
N LEU A 190 3.85 0.57 -1.60
CA LEU A 190 5.20 0.30 -2.08
C LEU A 190 5.35 -1.09 -2.72
N LEU A 191 4.82 -2.12 -2.07
CA LEU A 191 4.89 -3.51 -2.54
C LEU A 191 4.12 -3.71 -3.83
N VAL A 192 2.88 -3.23 -3.93
CA VAL A 192 2.06 -3.33 -5.15
C VAL A 192 2.73 -2.59 -6.31
N LEU A 193 3.23 -1.37 -6.05
CA LEU A 193 3.98 -0.60 -7.04
C LEU A 193 5.22 -1.36 -7.52
N PHE A 194 5.96 -1.99 -6.61
CA PHE A 194 7.14 -2.76 -6.95
C PHE A 194 6.81 -4.01 -7.79
N CYS A 195 5.70 -4.70 -7.50
CA CYS A 195 5.22 -5.81 -8.33
C CYS A 195 4.90 -5.33 -9.76
N CYS A 196 4.15 -4.24 -9.90
CA CYS A 196 3.86 -3.66 -11.22
C CYS A 196 5.16 -3.31 -11.97
N TYR A 197 6.12 -2.70 -11.27
CA TYR A 197 7.41 -2.32 -11.85
C TYR A 197 8.22 -3.54 -12.34
N LEU A 198 8.34 -4.59 -11.53
CA LEU A 198 9.03 -5.82 -11.92
C LEU A 198 8.35 -6.52 -13.10
N ALA A 199 7.02 -6.61 -13.08
CA ALA A 199 6.24 -7.24 -14.13
C ALA A 199 6.39 -6.50 -15.47
N ILE A 200 6.29 -5.16 -15.45
CA ILE A 200 6.31 -4.33 -16.67
C ILE A 200 7.71 -4.18 -17.26
N HIS A 201 8.72 -3.93 -16.42
CA HIS A 201 10.05 -3.53 -16.88
C HIS A 201 11.08 -4.67 -16.84
N HIS A 202 10.82 -5.72 -16.07
CA HIS A 202 11.78 -6.81 -15.87
C HIS A 202 11.21 -8.19 -16.23
N ASP A 203 9.98 -8.23 -16.74
CA ASP A 203 9.27 -9.42 -17.22
C ASP A 203 9.15 -10.52 -16.15
N TYR A 204 8.81 -10.09 -14.93
CA TYR A 204 8.56 -10.99 -13.81
C TYR A 204 7.15 -11.59 -13.87
N ASN A 205 7.06 -12.88 -13.53
CA ASN A 205 5.79 -13.54 -13.25
C ASN A 205 5.53 -13.47 -11.74
N ILE A 206 4.41 -12.88 -11.34
CA ILE A 206 4.16 -12.55 -9.93
C ILE A 206 2.79 -13.06 -9.50
N TYR A 207 2.77 -13.88 -8.45
CA TYR A 207 1.57 -14.27 -7.73
C TYR A 207 1.41 -13.33 -6.52
N LEU A 208 0.61 -12.27 -6.67
CA LEU A 208 0.35 -11.29 -5.61
C LEU A 208 -0.99 -11.55 -4.95
N ALA A 209 -0.95 -12.03 -3.71
CA ALA A 209 -2.14 -12.17 -2.88
C ALA A 209 -2.23 -11.05 -1.84
N ARG A 210 -3.44 -10.55 -1.61
CA ARG A 210 -3.71 -9.45 -0.68
C ARG A 210 -4.83 -9.85 0.28
N SER A 211 -4.58 -9.72 1.57
CA SER A 211 -5.58 -9.86 2.63
C SER A 211 -6.18 -8.50 2.97
N LEU A 212 -7.47 -8.31 2.64
CA LEU A 212 -8.16 -7.04 2.83
C LEU A 212 -9.11 -7.11 4.03
N LYS A 213 -8.85 -6.29 5.05
CA LYS A 213 -9.78 -6.12 6.17
C LYS A 213 -11.05 -5.41 5.69
N HIS A 214 -12.14 -6.15 5.54
CA HIS A 214 -13.48 -5.59 5.34
C HIS A 214 -14.15 -5.30 6.68
N ALA A 215 -14.69 -4.10 6.85
CA ALA A 215 -15.52 -3.79 7.99
C ALA A 215 -16.79 -4.67 7.96
N GLY A 216 -17.01 -5.49 9.00
CA GLY A 216 -18.26 -6.22 9.20
C GLY A 216 -18.37 -7.63 8.61
N ARG A 217 -17.30 -8.23 8.06
CA ARG A 217 -17.30 -9.65 7.64
C ARG A 217 -16.33 -10.48 8.49
N THR A 218 -16.74 -11.69 8.87
CA THR A 218 -15.95 -12.67 9.63
C THR A 218 -14.83 -13.30 8.79
N SER A 219 -14.99 -13.39 7.46
CA SER A 219 -13.96 -13.80 6.52
C SER A 219 -13.50 -12.62 5.66
N SER A 220 -12.21 -12.27 5.73
CA SER A 220 -11.61 -11.26 4.85
C SER A 220 -11.48 -11.84 3.45
N PRO A 221 -12.08 -11.26 2.40
CA PRO A 221 -11.86 -11.75 1.03
C PRO A 221 -10.39 -11.55 0.65
N HIS A 222 -9.81 -12.56 0.00
CA HIS A 222 -8.47 -12.43 -0.56
C HIS A 222 -8.58 -11.90 -1.98
N VAL A 223 -7.78 -10.89 -2.29
CA VAL A 223 -7.60 -10.45 -3.67
C VAL A 223 -6.36 -11.11 -4.22
N LEU A 224 -6.45 -11.65 -5.44
CA LEU A 224 -5.32 -12.25 -6.13
C LEU A 224 -5.07 -11.53 -7.46
N LEU A 225 -3.82 -11.19 -7.71
CA LEU A 225 -3.32 -10.61 -8.95
C LEU A 225 -2.20 -11.52 -9.46
N CYS A 226 -2.40 -12.14 -10.62
CA CYS A 226 -1.41 -12.99 -11.28
C CYS A 226 -0.84 -12.23 -12.47
N PHE A 227 0.40 -11.78 -12.35
CA PHE A 227 1.16 -11.11 -13.39
C PHE A 227 1.89 -12.16 -14.23
N ARG A 228 1.69 -12.13 -15.55
CA ARG A 228 2.42 -12.90 -16.56
C ARG A 228 3.16 -11.91 -17.44
N GLY A 229 4.29 -11.41 -16.93
CA GLY A 229 4.90 -10.19 -17.45
C GLY A 229 3.91 -9.03 -17.40
N LYS A 230 3.66 -8.38 -18.54
CA LYS A 230 2.73 -7.23 -18.65
C LYS A 230 1.25 -7.59 -18.53
N GLU A 231 0.88 -8.85 -18.70
CA GLU A 231 -0.52 -9.29 -18.61
C GLU A 231 -0.90 -9.61 -17.17
N VAL A 232 -2.06 -9.11 -16.71
CA VAL A 232 -2.51 -9.34 -15.33
C VAL A 232 -3.89 -9.98 -15.31
N THR A 233 -4.02 -11.12 -14.64
CA THR A 233 -5.32 -11.71 -14.29
C THR A 233 -5.65 -11.39 -12.85
N ALA A 234 -6.87 -10.95 -12.58
CA ALA A 234 -7.27 -10.47 -11.26
C ALA A 234 -8.51 -11.20 -10.72
N TYR A 235 -8.51 -11.49 -9.42
CA TYR A 235 -9.60 -12.15 -8.71
C TYR A 235 -9.93 -11.31 -7.46
N PRO A 236 -11.08 -10.62 -7.43
CA PRO A 236 -11.40 -9.66 -6.37
C PRO A 236 -11.94 -10.32 -5.08
N ASP A 237 -12.40 -11.56 -5.18
CA ASP A 237 -12.92 -12.33 -4.05
C ASP A 237 -12.53 -13.80 -4.21
N CYS A 238 -11.39 -14.17 -3.62
CA CYS A 238 -10.84 -15.51 -3.65
C CYS A 238 -10.92 -16.15 -2.26
N ARG A 239 -11.43 -17.37 -2.20
CA ARG A 239 -11.41 -18.19 -0.98
C ARG A 239 -10.07 -18.94 -0.88
N PRO A 240 -9.59 -19.29 0.33
CA PRO A 240 -8.28 -19.94 0.52
C PRO A 240 -8.04 -21.16 -0.39
N HIS A 241 -8.98 -22.09 -0.48
CA HIS A 241 -8.85 -23.28 -1.34
C HIS A 241 -8.73 -22.96 -2.83
N HIS A 242 -9.40 -21.90 -3.30
CA HIS A 242 -9.25 -21.44 -4.69
C HIS A 242 -7.89 -20.79 -4.93
N MET A 243 -7.33 -20.10 -3.92
CA MET A 243 -5.99 -19.54 -4.03
C MET A 243 -4.95 -20.63 -4.21
N GLU A 244 -5.03 -21.71 -3.43
CA GLU A 244 -4.11 -22.84 -3.51
C GLU A 244 -4.14 -23.52 -4.88
N ALA A 245 -5.33 -23.75 -5.44
CA ALA A 245 -5.49 -24.30 -6.78
C ALA A 245 -4.91 -23.37 -7.87
N LEU A 246 -5.17 -22.06 -7.77
CA LEU A 246 -4.61 -21.06 -8.68
C LEU A 246 -3.09 -20.97 -8.54
N TRP A 247 -2.58 -21.09 -7.32
CA TRP A 247 -1.15 -21.15 -7.03
C TRP A 247 -0.51 -22.37 -7.68
N ALA A 248 -1.08 -23.57 -7.51
CA ALA A 248 -0.55 -24.79 -8.11
C ALA A 248 -0.49 -24.69 -9.65
N THR A 249 -1.53 -24.11 -10.25
CA THR A 249 -1.57 -23.85 -11.69
C THR A 249 -0.48 -22.87 -12.12
N PHE A 250 -0.42 -21.71 -11.46
CA PHE A 250 0.54 -20.65 -11.78
C PHE A 250 2.00 -21.10 -11.59
N ARG A 251 2.27 -21.88 -10.54
CA ARG A 251 3.59 -22.49 -10.30
C ARG A 251 3.96 -23.46 -11.43
N THR A 252 3.02 -24.28 -11.89
CA THR A 252 3.28 -25.24 -12.98
C THR A 252 3.56 -24.53 -14.30
N GLU A 253 2.82 -23.45 -14.60
CA GLU A 253 3.05 -22.60 -15.79
C GLU A 253 4.47 -22.00 -15.82
N HIS A 254 5.09 -21.78 -14.66
CA HIS A 254 6.34 -21.03 -14.52
C HIS A 254 7.47 -21.81 -13.82
N ALA A 255 7.35 -23.14 -13.69
CA ALA A 255 8.26 -23.98 -12.90
C ALA A 255 9.74 -23.87 -13.31
N HIS A 256 10.01 -23.51 -14.57
CA HIS A 256 11.36 -23.34 -15.12
C HIS A 256 11.81 -21.87 -15.25
N ASN A 257 10.99 -20.90 -14.83
CA ASN A 257 11.30 -19.48 -14.95
C ASN A 257 11.91 -18.94 -13.64
N LEU A 258 13.16 -18.48 -13.72
CA LEU A 258 13.89 -17.91 -12.58
C LEU A 258 13.36 -16.52 -12.15
N LYS A 259 12.51 -15.89 -12.97
CA LYS A 259 11.84 -14.60 -12.68
C LYS A 259 10.39 -14.82 -12.25
N PHE A 260 10.24 -15.58 -11.19
CA PHE A 260 8.95 -15.94 -10.62
C PHE A 260 8.93 -15.59 -9.14
N LEU A 261 7.88 -14.88 -8.69
CA LEU A 261 7.74 -14.41 -7.32
C LEU A 261 6.38 -14.72 -6.73
N ILE A 262 6.38 -15.13 -5.47
CA ILE A 262 5.20 -15.18 -4.60
C ILE A 262 5.24 -13.98 -3.67
N VAL A 263 4.16 -13.22 -3.65
CA VAL A 263 4.06 -11.98 -2.90
C VAL A 263 2.80 -11.95 -2.04
N GLY A 264 2.95 -11.66 -0.75
CA GLY A 264 1.84 -11.52 0.18
C GLY A 264 1.72 -10.11 0.75
N ASP A 265 0.53 -9.53 0.72
CA ASP A 265 0.22 -8.21 1.31
C ASP A 265 -0.88 -8.32 2.37
N GLY A 266 -0.62 -7.79 3.57
CA GLY A 266 -1.63 -7.65 4.62
C GLY A 266 -1.81 -8.89 5.50
N TYR A 267 -1.00 -9.93 5.32
CA TYR A 267 -1.03 -11.14 6.14
C TYR A 267 -0.22 -11.00 7.43
N ARG A 268 -0.61 -11.73 8.46
CA ARG A 268 0.15 -11.91 9.71
C ARG A 268 0.91 -13.23 9.65
N GLN A 269 1.99 -13.32 10.41
CA GLN A 269 2.78 -14.55 10.50
C GLN A 269 1.93 -15.79 10.88
N ALA A 270 1.03 -15.64 11.86
CA ALA A 270 0.09 -16.70 12.26
C ALA A 270 -0.84 -17.20 11.13
N ASN A 271 -1.06 -16.39 10.08
CA ASN A 271 -1.85 -16.84 8.93
C ASN A 271 -1.13 -17.92 8.10
N PHE A 272 0.21 -17.99 8.19
CA PHE A 272 1.03 -18.94 7.45
C PHE A 272 1.32 -20.20 8.27
N GLU A 273 1.40 -20.07 9.59
CA GLU A 273 1.70 -21.16 10.52
C GLU A 273 0.52 -22.14 10.72
N SER A 274 -0.71 -21.73 10.40
CA SER A 274 -1.95 -22.50 10.65
C SER A 274 -2.52 -23.29 9.46
N GLY A 275 -1.73 -23.49 8.40
CA GLY A 275 -1.92 -24.60 7.44
C GLY A 275 -2.61 -24.32 6.10
N GLN A 276 -3.59 -23.40 5.99
CA GLN A 276 -4.28 -23.16 4.70
C GLN A 276 -3.52 -22.23 3.73
N LEU A 277 -2.46 -21.58 4.20
CA LEU A 277 -1.64 -20.61 3.46
C LEU A 277 -0.15 -20.89 3.71
N ASP A 278 0.20 -22.15 3.96
CA ASP A 278 1.56 -22.60 4.24
C ASP A 278 2.54 -22.34 3.08
N PHE A 279 2.04 -22.29 1.84
CA PHE A 279 2.84 -21.95 0.66
C PHE A 279 3.44 -20.54 0.75
N PHE A 280 2.88 -19.64 1.57
CA PHE A 280 3.51 -18.34 1.86
C PHE A 280 4.80 -18.45 2.69
N ASN A 281 5.11 -19.59 3.31
CA ASN A 281 6.44 -19.82 3.90
C ASN A 281 7.56 -19.78 2.86
N THR A 282 7.23 -19.98 1.59
CA THR A 282 8.15 -19.86 0.45
C THR A 282 8.07 -18.50 -0.24
N CYS A 283 7.39 -17.52 0.35
CA CYS A 283 7.24 -16.21 -0.27
C CYS A 283 8.56 -15.49 -0.45
N ASN A 284 8.69 -14.84 -1.60
CA ASN A 284 9.84 -14.03 -1.89
C ASN A 284 9.71 -12.64 -1.26
N LEU A 285 8.49 -12.06 -1.26
CA LEU A 285 8.25 -10.75 -0.70
C LEU A 285 6.95 -10.69 0.11
N LEU A 286 7.01 -10.17 1.33
CA LEU A 286 5.87 -10.07 2.23
C LEU A 286 5.71 -8.64 2.76
N SER A 287 4.48 -8.19 2.98
CA SER A 287 4.14 -6.95 3.69
C SER A 287 3.25 -7.26 4.87
N THR A 288 3.73 -6.98 6.09
CA THR A 288 2.97 -7.23 7.31
C THR A 288 2.89 -6.00 8.21
N SER A 289 1.69 -5.74 8.71
CA SER A 289 1.40 -4.60 9.59
C SER A 289 1.63 -4.91 11.07
N ALA A 290 1.97 -6.17 11.38
CA ALA A 290 2.29 -6.64 12.72
C ALA A 290 3.79 -6.91 12.83
N GLN A 291 4.27 -7.17 14.04
CA GLN A 291 5.63 -7.67 14.23
C GLN A 291 5.78 -9.04 13.54
N TYR A 292 6.89 -9.24 12.85
CA TYR A 292 7.29 -10.52 12.27
C TYR A 292 8.46 -11.06 13.08
N ARG A 293 8.33 -12.26 13.65
CA ARG A 293 9.39 -12.91 14.40
C ARG A 293 10.19 -13.81 13.46
N LEU A 294 11.46 -13.48 13.28
CA LEU A 294 12.41 -14.38 12.66
C LEU A 294 12.62 -15.58 13.59
N THR A 295 12.34 -16.78 13.09
CA THR A 295 12.80 -18.03 13.68
C THR A 295 14.21 -18.35 13.16
N GLU A 296 14.95 -19.22 13.84
CA GLU A 296 16.31 -19.62 13.42
C GLU A 296 16.31 -20.23 12.00
N ASP A 297 15.23 -20.91 11.62
CA ASP A 297 15.05 -21.54 10.30
C ASP A 297 14.45 -20.60 9.23
N SER A 298 14.22 -19.32 9.56
CA SER A 298 13.57 -18.38 8.63
C SER A 298 14.54 -17.92 7.54
N ASN A 299 14.23 -18.27 6.29
CA ASN A 299 14.92 -17.76 5.10
C ASN A 299 14.63 -16.28 4.78
N HIS A 300 13.77 -15.64 5.57
CA HIS A 300 13.38 -14.24 5.38
C HIS A 300 14.35 -13.27 6.06
N LYS A 301 14.60 -12.14 5.39
CA LYS A 301 15.23 -10.95 5.97
C LYS A 301 14.18 -9.88 6.21
N LEU A 302 14.33 -9.11 7.29
CA LEU A 302 13.44 -8.01 7.59
C LEU A 302 13.89 -6.74 6.86
N LEU A 303 12.91 -5.97 6.39
CA LEU A 303 13.11 -4.67 5.78
C LEU A 303 12.13 -3.67 6.41
N GLY A 304 12.67 -2.79 7.25
CA GLY A 304 11.92 -1.82 8.04
C GLY A 304 11.41 -0.66 7.18
N VAL A 305 10.10 -0.43 7.17
CA VAL A 305 9.46 0.75 6.58
C VAL A 305 9.06 1.68 7.73
N PRO A 306 9.87 2.71 8.04
CA PRO A 306 9.64 3.55 9.21
C PRO A 306 8.36 4.38 9.06
N ALA A 307 7.84 4.84 10.19
CA ALA A 307 6.78 5.81 10.28
C ALA A 307 7.14 7.15 9.63
N TRP A 308 6.13 7.97 9.40
CA TRP A 308 6.31 9.29 8.82
C TRP A 308 6.74 10.26 9.92
N SER A 309 7.85 10.97 9.72
CA SER A 309 8.22 12.06 10.61
C SER A 309 7.20 13.21 10.49
N PHE A 310 7.13 14.07 11.50
CA PHE A 310 6.33 15.29 11.42
C PHE A 310 6.72 16.13 10.20
N GLN A 311 8.02 16.26 9.91
CA GLN A 311 8.51 17.00 8.74
C GLN A 311 8.01 16.39 7.43
N SER A 312 8.04 15.06 7.31
CA SER A 312 7.54 14.35 6.13
C SER A 312 6.03 14.51 5.97
N ILE A 313 5.25 14.42 7.06
CA ILE A 313 3.81 14.68 7.01
C ILE A 313 3.53 16.13 6.64
N GLN A 314 4.26 17.09 7.21
CA GLN A 314 4.08 18.50 6.90
C GLN A 314 4.40 18.81 5.43
N ALA A 315 5.47 18.24 4.88
CA ALA A 315 5.81 18.37 3.47
C ALA A 315 4.72 17.76 2.56
N MET A 316 4.23 16.57 2.91
CA MET A 316 3.14 15.91 2.20
C MET A 316 1.84 16.73 2.26
N ALA A 317 1.44 17.17 3.45
CA ALA A 317 0.26 17.98 3.67
C ALA A 317 0.30 19.28 2.85
N ARG A 318 1.46 19.96 2.79
CA ARG A 318 1.65 21.14 1.93
C ARG A 318 1.48 20.80 0.45
N ALA A 319 2.03 19.68 -0.01
CA ALA A 319 1.91 19.25 -1.40
C ALA A 319 0.46 18.93 -1.80
N PHE A 320 -0.38 18.51 -0.85
CA PHE A 320 -1.81 18.22 -1.06
C PHE A 320 -2.76 19.31 -0.54
N GLY A 321 -2.26 20.49 -0.13
CA GLY A 321 -3.08 21.62 0.29
C GLY A 321 -3.82 21.44 1.64
N THR A 322 -3.33 20.58 2.53
CA THR A 322 -3.90 20.40 3.88
C THR A 322 -3.34 21.44 4.86
N LEU A 323 -4.24 22.20 5.51
CA LEU A 323 -3.86 23.33 6.38
C LEU A 323 -3.65 22.93 7.87
N GLU A 324 -4.40 21.95 8.38
CA GLU A 324 -4.41 21.58 9.81
C GLU A 324 -3.41 20.47 10.16
N VAL A 325 -2.12 20.70 9.91
CA VAL A 325 -1.09 19.65 10.08
C VAL A 325 -0.83 19.31 11.55
N ASP A 326 -0.67 20.32 12.41
CA ASP A 326 -0.22 20.14 13.80
C ASP A 326 -1.24 19.36 14.62
N GLU A 327 -2.51 19.73 14.51
CA GLU A 327 -3.59 19.07 15.24
C GLU A 327 -3.78 17.64 14.73
N LEU A 328 -3.89 17.42 13.42
CA LEU A 328 -4.06 16.08 12.87
C LEU A 328 -2.87 15.19 13.22
N TYR A 329 -1.64 15.70 13.18
CA TYR A 329 -0.46 14.96 13.61
C TYR A 329 -0.49 14.65 15.12
N ALA A 330 -0.98 15.55 15.97
CA ALA A 330 -1.04 15.29 17.41
C ALA A 330 -1.86 14.03 17.75
N TYR A 331 -2.92 13.72 16.99
CA TYR A 331 -3.70 12.49 17.12
C TYR A 331 -3.14 11.34 16.28
N SER A 332 -2.82 11.61 15.01
CA SER A 332 -2.47 10.58 14.04
C SER A 332 -1.00 10.18 14.03
N GLY A 333 -0.11 10.94 14.66
CA GLY A 333 1.35 10.99 14.44
C GLY A 333 1.81 10.51 13.04
N GLY A 334 2.87 9.71 12.96
CA GLY A 334 3.45 9.19 11.73
C GLY A 334 2.66 8.14 10.94
N SER A 335 1.34 8.06 11.11
CA SER A 335 0.46 7.19 10.29
C SER A 335 -0.31 8.03 9.29
N VAL A 336 0.09 7.99 8.02
CA VAL A 336 -0.62 8.72 6.96
C VAL A 336 -2.07 8.22 6.83
N ARG A 337 -2.31 6.92 7.00
CA ARG A 337 -3.67 6.37 7.02
C ARG A 337 -4.56 7.01 8.09
N ALA A 338 -4.00 7.33 9.26
CA ALA A 338 -4.76 7.98 10.32
C ALA A 338 -4.85 9.50 10.07
N PHE A 339 -3.77 10.11 9.58
CA PHE A 339 -3.70 11.54 9.27
C PHE A 339 -4.73 11.97 8.22
N THR A 340 -4.97 11.14 7.20
CA THR A 340 -5.93 11.42 6.12
C THR A 340 -7.37 11.02 6.46
N ARG A 341 -7.69 10.72 7.72
CA ARG A 341 -9.07 10.45 8.14
C ARG A 341 -9.83 11.75 8.33
N ASP A 342 -11.15 11.62 8.35
CA ASP A 342 -12.01 12.65 8.90
C ASP A 342 -11.53 13.04 10.32
N PRO A 343 -11.37 14.35 10.62
CA PRO A 343 -10.82 14.81 11.90
C PRO A 343 -11.64 14.32 13.12
N PHE A 344 -12.96 14.23 13.00
CA PHE A 344 -13.82 13.76 14.09
C PHE A 344 -13.62 12.25 14.33
N ASP A 345 -13.63 11.43 13.27
CA ASP A 345 -13.35 9.99 13.38
C ASP A 345 -11.94 9.71 13.93
N LEU A 346 -10.93 10.49 13.53
CA LEU A 346 -9.57 10.39 14.06
C LEU A 346 -9.51 10.62 15.57
N LYS A 347 -10.10 11.74 16.04
CA LYS A 347 -10.13 12.09 17.47
C LYS A 347 -10.86 11.04 18.28
N MET A 348 -12.06 10.64 17.84
CA MET A 348 -12.87 9.63 18.51
C MET A 348 -12.14 8.29 18.66
N ARG A 349 -11.52 7.80 17.59
CA ARG A 349 -10.77 6.53 17.63
C ARG A 349 -9.55 6.61 18.55
N THR A 350 -8.84 7.73 18.53
CA THR A 350 -7.66 7.93 19.38
C THR A 350 -8.06 7.89 20.85
N ILE A 351 -9.15 8.58 21.23
CA ILE A 351 -9.67 8.56 22.60
C ILE A 351 -10.09 7.15 23.02
N LEU A 352 -10.84 6.44 22.16
CA LEU A 352 -11.25 5.06 22.43
C LEU A 352 -10.06 4.12 22.64
N GLN A 353 -8.98 4.29 21.86
CA GLN A 353 -7.73 3.54 22.02
C GLN A 353 -7.01 3.89 23.32
N CYS A 354 -6.93 5.17 23.69
CA CYS A 354 -6.34 5.59 24.95
C CYS A 354 -7.09 5.00 26.15
N ASN A 355 -8.42 4.93 26.08
CA ASN A 355 -9.27 4.36 27.12
C ASN A 355 -9.07 2.85 27.30
N SER A 356 -8.70 2.13 26.24
CA SER A 356 -8.39 0.70 26.32
C SER A 356 -7.00 0.39 26.88
N VAL A 357 -6.14 1.40 27.10
CA VAL A 357 -4.83 1.20 27.74
C VAL A 357 -4.98 1.08 29.26
N THR A 358 -4.43 0.02 29.83
CA THR A 358 -4.31 -0.23 31.26
C THR A 358 -2.84 -0.23 31.68
N ALA A 359 -2.55 -0.29 32.99
CA ALA A 359 -1.17 -0.38 33.48
C ALA A 359 -0.44 -1.65 32.99
N HIS A 360 -1.15 -2.76 32.79
CA HIS A 360 -0.57 -3.99 32.23
C HIS A 360 -0.19 -3.82 30.74
N THR A 361 -1.04 -3.13 29.97
CA THR A 361 -0.82 -2.96 28.53
C THR A 361 0.17 -1.85 28.22
N SER A 362 0.42 -0.95 29.18
CA SER A 362 1.48 0.06 29.09
C SER A 362 2.89 -0.51 29.25
N VAL A 363 3.06 -1.64 29.94
CA VAL A 363 4.32 -2.41 29.94
C VAL A 363 4.55 -3.03 28.56
N ALA A 364 3.49 -3.58 27.96
CA ALA A 364 3.57 -4.10 26.60
C ALA A 364 3.97 -3.01 25.60
N LEU A 365 3.53 -1.74 25.78
CA LEU A 365 3.99 -0.56 25.02
C LEU A 365 5.51 -0.36 25.07
N ARG A 366 6.19 -0.86 26.09
CA ARG A 366 7.64 -0.75 26.28
C ARG A 366 8.41 -1.95 25.73
N GLU A 367 7.99 -3.17 26.06
CA GLU A 367 8.85 -4.36 25.89
C GLU A 367 8.89 -4.93 24.46
N CYS A 368 8.23 -4.30 23.49
CA CYS A 368 8.14 -4.80 22.10
C CYS A 368 7.68 -6.27 22.00
N ILE A 369 7.04 -6.83 23.03
CA ILE A 369 6.61 -8.22 23.05
C ILE A 369 5.38 -8.39 22.15
N SER A 370 5.53 -9.21 21.12
CA SER A 370 4.53 -9.57 20.08
C SER A 370 3.32 -10.37 20.59
N GLY A 371 3.05 -10.35 21.89
CA GLY A 371 2.19 -11.33 22.55
C GLY A 371 0.75 -10.90 22.79
N LEU A 372 0.44 -9.60 22.89
CA LEU A 372 -0.92 -9.17 23.23
C LEU A 372 -1.72 -8.87 21.97
N LEU A 373 -2.10 -9.97 21.32
CA LEU A 373 -3.22 -10.03 20.38
C LEU A 373 -4.42 -9.32 21.05
N ASP A 374 -5.06 -8.41 20.32
CA ASP A 374 -6.41 -7.88 20.59
C ASP A 374 -6.61 -6.58 21.37
N GLN A 375 -5.57 -5.77 21.62
CA GLN A 375 -5.76 -4.48 22.34
C GLN A 375 -5.41 -3.21 21.56
N GLY A 376 -5.14 -3.29 20.24
CA GLY A 376 -4.84 -2.11 19.43
C GLY A 376 -3.48 -1.43 19.74
N ILE A 377 -2.59 -2.13 20.45
CA ILE A 377 -1.29 -1.59 20.83
C ILE A 377 -0.40 -1.28 19.61
N ASP A 378 -0.49 -2.10 18.55
CA ASP A 378 0.21 -1.87 17.27
C ASP A 378 -0.27 -0.62 16.52
N THR A 379 -1.47 -0.10 16.84
CA THR A 379 -1.96 1.15 16.25
C THR A 379 -1.46 2.40 16.98
N MET A 380 -1.00 2.25 18.23
CA MET A 380 -0.45 3.35 19.02
C MET A 380 1.06 3.51 18.85
N ARG A 381 1.79 2.42 18.52
CA ARG A 381 3.24 2.43 18.35
C ARG A 381 3.69 2.49 16.91
N ARG A 382 4.80 3.18 16.70
CA ARG A 382 5.40 3.45 15.41
C ARG A 382 6.85 2.99 15.37
N LEU A 383 7.15 2.23 14.32
CA LEU A 383 8.51 1.86 13.97
C LEU A 383 9.26 3.09 13.47
N PHE A 384 10.32 3.48 14.14
CA PHE A 384 11.31 4.44 13.68
C PHE A 384 12.67 3.76 13.52
N ILE A 385 13.54 4.38 12.73
CA ILE A 385 14.92 3.91 12.51
C ILE A 385 15.90 5.04 12.83
N CYS A 386 17.12 4.70 13.24
CA CYS A 386 18.11 5.69 13.67
C CYS A 386 18.47 6.72 12.59
N ASN A 387 18.65 6.29 11.33
CA ASN A 387 19.07 7.16 10.24
C ASN A 387 18.49 6.73 8.88
N VAL A 388 17.61 7.56 8.33
CA VAL A 388 16.91 7.36 7.04
C VAL A 388 17.83 7.39 5.82
N ASN A 389 19.09 7.83 5.95
CA ASN A 389 20.04 7.91 4.85
C ASN A 389 21.03 6.73 4.82
N ARG A 390 20.87 5.73 5.69
CA ARG A 390 21.76 4.56 5.75
C ARG A 390 20.97 3.29 5.56
N GLU A 391 21.35 2.49 4.57
CA GLU A 391 20.75 1.19 4.27
C GLU A 391 20.71 0.26 5.48
N GLU A 392 21.80 0.23 6.26
CA GLU A 392 21.90 -0.60 7.48
C GLU A 392 20.75 -0.33 8.47
N SER A 393 20.26 0.92 8.57
CA SER A 393 19.12 1.27 9.43
C SER A 393 17.81 0.61 8.99
N TYR A 394 17.69 0.20 7.73
CA TYR A 394 16.50 -0.44 7.17
C TYR A 394 16.52 -1.96 7.30
N VAL A 395 17.68 -2.58 7.46
CA VAL A 395 17.82 -4.06 7.47
C VAL A 395 18.26 -4.63 8.82
N ASN A 396 18.77 -3.78 9.73
CA ASN A 396 19.23 -4.21 11.05
C ASN A 396 18.20 -3.81 12.14
N PRO A 397 17.46 -4.78 12.73
CA PRO A 397 16.50 -4.51 13.79
C PRO A 397 17.07 -3.83 15.03
N ASN A 398 18.38 -3.96 15.30
CA ASN A 398 19.04 -3.27 16.42
C ASN A 398 19.10 -1.75 16.23
N ARG A 399 18.80 -1.25 15.02
CA ARG A 399 18.72 0.19 14.69
C ARG A 399 17.28 0.71 14.68
N TRP A 400 16.34 -0.09 15.18
CA TRP A 400 14.91 0.23 15.17
C TRP A 400 14.42 0.55 16.58
N LEU A 401 13.39 1.39 16.67
CA LEU A 401 12.62 1.58 17.89
C LEU A 401 11.13 1.60 17.57
N TYR A 402 10.35 0.90 18.38
CA TYR A 402 8.91 1.08 18.43
C TYR A 402 8.56 2.03 19.58
N CYS A 403 7.98 3.19 19.28
CA CYS A 403 7.56 4.15 20.28
C CYS A 403 6.22 4.78 19.93
N VAL A 404 5.60 5.46 20.90
CA VAL A 404 4.41 6.29 20.65
C VAL A 404 4.88 7.69 20.27
N ASP A 405 4.29 8.25 19.21
CA ASP A 405 4.62 9.56 18.63
C ASP A 405 3.37 10.44 18.41
N SER A 406 2.20 9.99 18.84
CA SER A 406 1.04 10.86 19.04
C SER A 406 1.17 11.59 20.36
N THR A 407 1.19 12.92 20.32
CA THR A 407 1.24 13.77 21.54
C THR A 407 0.05 13.52 22.45
N ILE A 408 -1.15 13.31 21.88
CA ILE A 408 -2.36 13.03 22.65
C ILE A 408 -2.23 11.69 23.38
N VAL A 409 -1.80 10.64 22.69
CA VAL A 409 -1.58 9.32 23.32
C VAL A 409 -0.47 9.40 24.37
N LEU A 410 0.63 10.10 24.09
CA LEU A 410 1.73 10.28 25.04
C LEU A 410 1.27 10.99 26.34
N LYS A 411 0.41 12.00 26.24
CA LYS A 411 -0.17 12.70 27.40
C LYS A 411 -1.02 11.76 28.25
N GLU A 412 -1.89 10.97 27.63
CA GLU A 412 -2.69 9.95 28.32
C GLU A 412 -1.81 8.87 28.98
N LEU A 413 -0.72 8.50 28.33
CA LEU A 413 0.23 7.52 28.87
C LEU A 413 1.05 8.05 30.04
N ALA A 414 1.19 9.36 30.24
CA ALA A 414 1.94 9.90 31.39
C ALA A 414 1.39 9.38 32.73
N ALA A 415 0.06 9.19 32.82
CA ALA A 415 -0.58 8.61 34.00
C ALA A 415 -0.41 7.08 34.11
N LYS A 416 -0.24 6.37 32.98
CA LYS A 416 -0.37 4.90 32.89
C LYS A 416 0.94 4.14 32.67
N ALA A 417 1.94 4.77 32.06
CA ALA A 417 3.21 4.17 31.68
C ALA A 417 4.32 4.47 32.70
N THR A 418 5.35 3.64 32.73
CA THR A 418 6.52 3.83 33.61
C THR A 418 7.40 4.99 33.15
N LEU A 419 8.14 5.62 34.07
CA LEU A 419 9.11 6.67 33.73
C LEU A 419 10.17 6.16 32.74
N GLU A 420 10.62 4.91 32.92
CA GLU A 420 11.64 4.28 32.09
C GLU A 420 11.24 4.19 30.61
N SER A 421 9.95 4.01 30.31
CA SER A 421 9.42 4.02 28.94
C SER A 421 9.73 5.35 28.22
N PHE A 422 9.56 6.47 28.92
CA PHE A 422 9.82 7.81 28.36
C PHE A 422 11.32 8.09 28.25
N VAL A 423 12.12 7.66 29.23
CA VAL A 423 13.59 7.80 29.19
C VAL A 423 14.19 7.01 28.03
N MET A 424 13.75 5.77 27.81
CA MET A 424 14.22 4.95 26.69
C MET A 424 13.88 5.58 25.34
N ALA A 425 12.65 6.07 25.17
CA ALA A 425 12.23 6.76 23.96
C ALA A 425 13.02 8.06 23.72
N LEU A 426 13.34 8.81 24.79
CA LEU A 426 14.11 10.05 24.69
C LEU A 426 15.55 9.76 24.26
N ARG A 427 16.22 8.79 24.90
CA ARG A 427 17.58 8.37 24.53
C ARG A 427 17.68 7.96 23.06
N PHE A 428 16.69 7.23 22.53
CA PHE A 428 16.66 6.92 21.11
C PHE A 428 16.47 8.17 20.27
N ALA A 429 15.55 9.06 20.65
CA ALA A 429 15.27 10.28 19.91
C ALA A 429 16.50 11.20 19.81
N GLU A 430 17.27 11.33 20.90
CA GLU A 430 18.55 12.05 20.96
C GLU A 430 19.60 11.47 19.99
N ASN A 431 19.63 10.15 19.84
CA ASN A 431 20.55 9.46 18.95
C ASN A 431 20.02 9.35 17.50
N SER A 432 18.76 9.72 17.28
CA SER A 432 18.12 9.71 15.97
C SER A 432 18.29 11.06 15.27
N LYS A 433 18.21 11.08 13.93
CA LYS A 433 18.11 12.35 13.18
C LYS A 433 16.68 12.94 13.19
N ASN A 434 15.75 12.42 14.00
CA ASN A 434 14.35 12.86 14.03
C ASN A 434 14.10 13.86 15.16
N GLY A 435 14.36 15.15 14.90
CA GLY A 435 14.16 16.21 15.89
C GLY A 435 12.70 16.40 16.36
N SER A 436 11.70 16.01 15.55
CA SER A 436 10.29 16.11 15.97
C SER A 436 9.93 15.11 17.06
N MET A 437 10.45 13.89 16.94
CA MET A 437 10.29 12.84 17.94
C MET A 437 10.94 13.24 19.27
N HIS A 438 12.14 13.83 19.22
CA HIS A 438 12.80 14.33 20.43
C HIS A 438 11.91 15.32 21.20
N ARG A 439 11.35 16.32 20.51
CA ARG A 439 10.46 17.31 21.13
C ARG A 439 9.23 16.65 21.78
N GLN A 440 8.57 15.75 21.08
CA GLN A 440 7.33 15.10 21.55
C GLN A 440 7.58 14.21 22.76
N VAL A 441 8.65 13.39 22.72
CA VAL A 441 8.99 12.50 23.83
C VAL A 441 9.49 13.30 25.03
N PHE A 442 10.25 14.38 24.82
CA PHE A 442 10.67 15.27 25.89
C PHE A 442 9.48 15.93 26.59
N GLU A 443 8.51 16.48 25.85
CA GLU A 443 7.27 17.04 26.40
C GLU A 443 6.53 15.97 27.23
N ALA A 444 6.43 14.75 26.71
CA ALA A 444 5.78 13.64 27.41
C ALA A 444 6.52 13.23 28.70
N LEU A 445 7.87 13.25 28.69
CA LEU A 445 8.68 13.02 29.89
C LEU A 445 8.42 14.09 30.95
N VAL A 446 8.34 15.37 30.56
CA VAL A 446 8.01 16.47 31.48
C VAL A 446 6.62 16.25 32.10
N HIS A 447 5.62 15.88 31.30
CA HIS A 447 4.30 15.52 31.81
C HIS A 447 4.35 14.33 32.77
N LYS A 448 5.17 13.31 32.49
CA LYS A 448 5.36 12.17 33.39
C LYS A 448 5.98 12.58 34.72
N LEU A 449 7.02 13.42 34.69
CA LEU A 449 7.67 13.93 35.90
C LEU A 449 6.72 14.79 36.74
N ALA A 450 5.91 15.64 36.08
CA ALA A 450 4.88 16.42 36.75
C ALA A 450 3.81 15.52 37.40
N TYR A 451 3.33 14.49 36.68
CA TYR A 451 2.38 13.51 37.22
C TYR A 451 2.93 12.76 38.44
N MET A 452 4.23 12.48 38.45
CA MET A 452 4.91 11.85 39.60
C MET A 452 5.22 12.82 40.76
N GLY A 453 4.89 14.11 40.63
CA GLY A 453 5.23 15.14 41.61
C GLY A 453 6.74 15.40 41.73
N ARG A 454 7.53 15.09 40.68
CA ARG A 454 9.00 15.22 40.68
C ARG A 454 9.53 16.41 39.89
N LEU A 455 8.62 17.22 39.34
CA LEU A 455 8.97 18.41 38.58
C LEU A 455 8.85 19.63 39.49
N GLU A 456 9.96 20.34 39.68
CA GLU A 456 9.98 21.62 40.36
C GLU A 456 10.15 22.75 39.32
N LEU A 457 9.19 23.67 39.31
CA LEU A 457 9.24 24.88 38.51
C LEU A 457 9.74 26.03 39.39
N ASN A 458 11.01 26.39 39.22
CA ASN A 458 11.60 27.53 39.90
C ASN A 458 11.38 28.80 39.09
N ILE A 459 10.39 29.59 39.50
CA ILE A 459 10.14 30.91 38.93
C ILE A 459 10.97 31.94 39.69
N THR A 460 12.08 32.38 39.10
CA THR A 460 12.89 33.48 39.64
C THR A 460 12.17 34.83 39.57
N GLU A 461 12.57 35.77 40.42
CA GLU A 461 12.05 37.15 40.45
C GLU A 461 12.21 37.88 39.10
N GLN A 462 13.23 37.51 38.33
CA GLN A 462 13.49 38.01 36.99
C GLN A 462 12.41 37.57 35.97
N HIS A 463 11.88 36.34 36.10
CA HIS A 463 10.76 35.85 35.28
C HIS A 463 9.44 36.56 35.63
N LEU A 464 9.20 36.83 36.92
CA LEU A 464 8.01 37.56 37.37
C LEU A 464 8.01 39.02 36.86
N ARG A 465 9.17 39.67 36.82
CA ARG A 465 9.33 41.03 36.28
C ARG A 465 9.17 41.10 34.75
N LEU A 466 9.52 40.02 34.03
CA LEU A 466 9.25 39.89 32.60
C LEU A 466 7.75 39.66 32.32
N TRP A 467 7.07 38.89 33.17
CA TRP A 467 5.63 38.62 33.02
C TRP A 467 4.76 39.88 33.09
N GLY A 468 5.12 40.85 33.95
CA GLY A 468 4.45 42.14 34.02
C GLY A 468 4.71 43.09 32.84
N LYS A 469 5.60 42.73 31.90
CA LYS A 469 6.01 43.57 30.77
C LYS A 469 5.81 42.94 29.38
N LEU A 470 5.27 41.73 29.29
CA LEU A 470 5.24 40.98 28.04
C LEU A 470 3.84 40.90 27.43
N GLU A 471 3.53 41.82 26.51
CA GLU A 471 2.88 41.42 25.26
C GLU A 471 3.91 40.61 24.45
N THR A 472 3.71 39.29 24.37
CA THR A 472 4.32 38.40 23.36
C THR A 472 5.86 38.37 23.25
N SER A 473 6.57 37.86 24.25
CA SER A 473 7.91 37.26 24.02
C SER A 473 8.23 36.15 25.02
N ARG A 474 8.93 35.12 24.55
CA ARG A 474 9.15 33.82 25.21
C ARG A 474 9.84 33.94 26.58
N LEU A 475 9.23 33.35 27.61
CA LEU A 475 9.88 32.99 28.87
C LEU A 475 10.73 31.72 28.70
N GLN A 476 12.00 31.75 29.13
CA GLN A 476 12.82 30.55 29.30
C GLN A 476 12.64 30.04 30.74
N LEU A 477 12.00 28.88 30.90
CA LEU A 477 11.83 28.22 32.21
C LEU A 477 12.98 27.25 32.46
N GLN A 478 13.58 27.28 33.65
CA GLN A 478 14.52 26.25 34.11
C GLN A 478 13.74 25.13 34.83
N LEU A 479 13.91 23.90 34.35
CA LEU A 479 13.29 22.69 34.93
C LEU A 479 14.31 21.97 35.81
N PHE A 480 13.95 21.69 37.06
CA PHE A 480 14.75 20.86 37.96
C PHE A 480 14.04 19.51 38.18
N VAL A 481 14.81 18.42 38.17
CA VAL A 481 14.33 17.05 38.38
C VAL A 481 14.88 16.55 39.72
N GLN A 482 14.01 16.16 40.64
CA GLN A 482 14.45 15.59 41.93
C GLN A 482 15.19 14.25 41.74
N PRO A 483 16.28 13.98 42.49
CA PRO A 483 17.01 12.71 42.42
C PRO A 483 16.14 11.50 42.77
N LEU A 484 16.40 10.35 42.12
CA LEU A 484 15.86 9.06 42.54
C LEU A 484 16.52 8.65 43.86
N HIS A 485 15.78 8.70 44.97
CA HIS A 485 16.18 7.97 46.17
C HIS A 485 15.94 6.47 45.92
N GLU A 486 17.01 5.74 45.60
CA GLU A 486 17.05 4.29 45.73
C GLU A 486 16.97 3.96 47.22
N ASN A 487 15.78 3.58 47.70
CA ASN A 487 15.68 2.82 48.93
C ASN A 487 16.20 1.41 48.64
N ASN A 488 17.52 1.25 48.74
CA ASN A 488 18.16 -0.04 48.94
C ASN A 488 17.74 -0.57 50.31
N SER A 489 16.71 -1.41 50.34
CA SER A 489 16.53 -2.42 51.37
C SER A 489 16.44 -3.76 50.65
N PHE A 490 17.48 -4.56 50.90
CA PHE A 490 17.76 -5.91 50.38
C PHE A 490 16.57 -6.86 50.37
#